data_AF-A0A0M3HI37-F1
#
_entry.id   AF-A0A0M3HI37-F1
#
_cell.length_a   1.000
_cell.length_b   1.000
_cell.length_c   1.000
_cell.angle_alpha   90.00
_cell.angle_beta   90.00
_cell.angle_gamma   90.00
#
_symmetry.space_group_name_H-M   'P 1'
#
loop_
_entity.id
_entity.type
_entity.pdbx_description
1 polymer ?
#
loop_
_entity_poly.entity_id
_entity_poly.type
_entity_poly.pdbx_seq_one_letter_code
_entity_poly.pdbx_strand_id
1 'polypeptide(L)'
;MKGGKKVIIEPHRYEGVFIVKGKEDALATRNLVVGESVYGEKRVSVDDETGTSVEYRIWNPFRSKLAAAMMGGLDHVHITPGTKLLYLGAASGTTVSHCSDIVGPVSCFLLSNTMNRGS
;
A
#
# COMPACT_ATOMS: atom_id res chain seq x y z
N MET A 1 -17.43 14.48 -8.22
CA MET A 1 -17.69 14.87 -6.81
C MET A 1 -17.83 13.62 -5.95
N LYS A 2 -16.75 13.09 -5.35
CA LYS A 2 -16.90 11.97 -4.41
C LYS A 2 -15.88 12.05 -3.28
N GLY A 3 -16.38 12.36 -2.09
CA GLY A 3 -15.98 11.63 -0.90
C GLY A 3 -14.86 12.21 -0.06
N GLY A 4 -14.82 13.52 0.16
CA GLY A 4 -14.16 14.07 1.35
C GLY A 4 -14.96 13.72 2.61
N LYS A 5 -15.16 12.44 2.92
CA LYS A 5 -15.51 12.04 4.28
C LYS A 5 -14.30 12.41 5.13
N LYS A 6 -14.49 13.12 6.24
CA LYS A 6 -13.46 13.26 7.27
C LYS A 6 -13.05 11.84 7.69
N VAL A 7 -11.98 11.33 7.09
CA VAL A 7 -11.35 10.07 7.49
C VAL A 7 -10.14 10.44 8.32
N ILE A 8 -10.00 9.78 9.46
CA ILE A 8 -8.85 9.96 10.34
C ILE A 8 -7.82 8.95 9.89
N ILE A 9 -6.60 9.41 9.63
CA ILE A 9 -5.48 8.54 9.26
C ILE A 9 -4.62 8.39 10.50
N GLU A 10 -4.47 7.16 10.97
CA GLU A 10 -3.60 6.82 12.08
C GLU A 10 -2.45 5.95 11.59
N PRO A 11 -1.21 6.17 12.06
CA PRO A 11 -0.12 5.25 11.78
C PRO A 11 -0.38 3.89 12.42
N HIS A 12 -0.10 2.81 11.71
CA HIS A 12 -0.17 1.45 12.25
C HIS A 12 1.13 1.11 13.01
N ARG A 13 1.13 0.03 13.80
CA ARG A 13 2.34 -0.59 14.38
C ARG A 13 3.47 -0.91 13.37
N TYR A 14 3.14 -1.00 12.08
CA TYR A 14 4.10 -1.28 11.01
C TYR A 14 4.44 0.02 10.30
N GLU A 15 5.74 0.27 10.11
CA GLU A 15 6.20 1.48 9.45
C GLU A 15 5.73 1.54 7.99
N GLY A 16 5.30 2.73 7.55
CA GLY A 16 4.77 2.95 6.19
C GLY A 16 3.35 2.43 5.94
N VAL A 17 2.72 1.81 6.94
CA VAL A 17 1.32 1.36 6.89
C VAL A 17 0.45 2.25 7.78
N PHE A 18 -0.73 2.60 7.28
CA PHE A 18 -1.68 3.48 7.93
C PHE A 18 -3.05 2.81 8.05
N ILE A 19 -3.81 3.20 9.06
CA ILE A 19 -5.22 2.84 9.23
C ILE A 19 -6.05 4.07 8.91
N VAL A 20 -6.95 3.91 7.96
CA VAL A 20 -7.99 4.88 7.65
C VAL A 20 -9.21 4.54 8.49
N LYS A 21 -9.41 5.27 9.58
CA LYS A 21 -10.60 5.15 10.43
C LYS A 21 -11.77 5.91 9.79
N GLY A 22 -12.87 5.20 9.59
CA GLY A 22 -14.07 5.70 8.95
C GLY A 22 -15.31 4.99 9.45
N LYS A 23 -16.17 4.53 8.53
CA LYS A 23 -17.30 3.64 8.89
C LYS A 23 -16.83 2.21 9.15
N GLU A 24 -15.77 1.82 8.46
CA GLU A 24 -15.06 0.55 8.59
C GLU A 24 -13.58 0.91 8.57
N ASP A 25 -12.81 0.31 9.48
CA ASP A 25 -11.37 0.53 9.52
C ASP A 25 -10.73 -0.19 8.33
N ALA A 26 -9.91 0.55 7.58
CA ALA A 26 -9.24 0.02 6.40
C ALA A 26 -7.75 0.28 6.47
N LEU A 27 -6.95 -0.70 6.06
CA LEU A 27 -5.51 -0.50 5.86
C LEU A 27 -5.26 0.35 4.62
N ALA A 28 -4.24 1.19 4.68
CA ALA A 28 -3.78 2.01 3.57
C ALA A 28 -2.26 2.17 3.57
N THR A 29 -1.70 2.43 2.39
CA THR A 29 -0.31 2.83 2.20
C THR A 29 -0.24 4.23 1.62
N ARG A 30 0.84 4.96 1.91
CA ARG A 30 1.10 6.26 1.29
C ARG A 30 1.51 6.04 -0.17
N ASN A 31 0.78 6.62 -1.11
CA ASN A 31 1.11 6.54 -2.52
C ASN A 31 2.36 7.38 -2.81
N LEU A 32 3.40 6.77 -3.40
CA LEU A 32 4.61 7.49 -3.79
C LEU A 32 4.40 8.35 -5.05
N VAL A 33 3.51 7.92 -5.96
CA VAL A 33 3.23 8.63 -7.23
C VAL A 33 1.79 9.14 -7.22
N VAL A 34 1.63 10.40 -6.82
CA VAL A 34 0.33 11.05 -6.73
C VAL A 34 -0.34 11.07 -8.11
N GLY A 35 -1.60 10.63 -8.18
CA GLY A 35 -2.40 10.68 -9.41
C GLY A 35 -2.43 9.39 -10.23
N GLU A 36 -1.47 8.46 -10.05
CA GLU A 36 -1.54 7.15 -10.70
C GLU A 36 -2.40 6.16 -9.91
N SER A 37 -3.38 5.57 -10.59
CA SER A 37 -4.19 4.47 -10.05
C SER A 37 -3.78 3.18 -10.75
N VAL A 38 -3.11 2.29 -10.04
CA VAL A 38 -2.62 1.04 -10.63
C VAL A 38 -3.79 0.09 -10.93
N TYR A 39 -4.80 0.04 -10.04
CA TYR A 39 -5.91 -0.92 -10.16
C TYR A 39 -7.30 -0.35 -9.84
N GLY A 40 -7.45 0.99 -9.83
CA GLY A 40 -8.72 1.64 -9.54
C GLY A 40 -9.19 1.44 -8.09
N GLU A 41 -8.26 1.27 -7.14
CA GLU A 41 -8.62 1.19 -5.72
C GLU A 41 -9.13 2.53 -5.18
N LYS A 42 -9.83 2.48 -4.04
CA LYS A 42 -10.29 3.67 -3.33
C LYS A 42 -9.07 4.45 -2.82
N ARG A 43 -9.11 5.77 -3.01
CA ARG A 43 -8.05 6.69 -2.63
C ARG A 43 -8.57 7.75 -1.67
N VAL A 44 -7.69 8.17 -0.77
CA VAL A 44 -7.92 9.25 0.16
C VAL A 44 -6.81 10.26 -0.04
N SER A 45 -7.14 11.44 -0.53
CA SER A 45 -6.20 12.55 -0.60
C SER A 45 -6.35 13.37 0.67
N VAL A 46 -5.23 13.61 1.35
CA VAL A 46 -5.14 14.50 2.51
C VAL A 46 -4.13 15.58 2.17
N ASP A 47 -4.58 16.83 2.25
CA ASP A 47 -3.68 17.97 2.14
C ASP A 47 -2.97 18.13 3.48
N ASP A 48 -1.64 17.99 3.46
CA ASP A 48 -0.82 18.23 4.62
C ASP A 48 -0.78 19.74 4.92
N GLU A 49 -0.54 20.13 6.17
CA GLU A 49 -0.55 21.55 6.61
C GLU A 49 0.50 22.41 5.87
N THR A 50 1.48 21.75 5.24
CA THR A 50 2.53 22.35 4.42
C THR A 50 2.14 22.56 2.95
N GLY A 51 0.90 22.27 2.56
CA GLY A 51 0.41 22.42 1.18
C GLY A 51 0.80 21.28 0.24
N THR A 52 1.33 20.17 0.79
CA THR A 52 1.63 18.97 0.00
C THR A 52 0.44 18.02 0.04
N SER A 53 -0.18 17.76 -1.11
CA SER A 53 -1.26 16.77 -1.20
C SER A 53 -0.69 15.34 -1.12
N VAL A 54 -0.91 14.67 0.00
CA VAL A 54 -0.52 13.27 0.20
C VAL A 54 -1.70 12.38 -0.15
N GLU A 55 -1.47 11.41 -1.02
CA GLU A 55 -2.49 10.44 -1.42
C GLU A 55 -2.26 9.10 -0.71
N TYR A 56 -3.31 8.53 -0.13
CA TYR A 56 -3.33 7.23 0.51
C TYR A 56 -4.18 6.26 -0.32
N ARG A 57 -3.66 5.05 -0.53
CA ARG A 57 -4.32 3.99 -1.28
C ARG A 57 -4.82 2.93 -0.32
N ILE A 58 -6.11 2.59 -0.39
CA ILE A 58 -6.70 1.56 0.46
C ILE A 58 -6.18 0.19 0.04
N TRP A 59 -5.59 -0.53 0.99
CA TRP A 59 -5.08 -1.86 0.80
C TRP A 59 -6.12 -2.91 1.21
N ASN A 60 -6.61 -3.66 0.22
CA ASN A 60 -7.66 -4.64 0.46
C ASN A 60 -7.11 -5.98 0.99
N PRO A 61 -7.48 -6.42 2.21
CA PRO A 61 -7.04 -7.70 2.79
C PRO A 61 -7.55 -8.93 2.03
N PHE A 62 -8.73 -8.85 1.41
CA PHE A 62 -9.28 -9.97 0.64
C PHE A 62 -8.54 -10.20 -0.68
N ARG A 63 -7.75 -9.21 -1.12
CA ARG A 63 -6.94 -9.29 -2.34
C ARG A 63 -5.45 -9.44 -2.06
N SER A 64 -5.02 -9.31 -0.81
CA SER A 64 -3.61 -9.40 -0.43
C SER A 64 -3.46 -10.19 0.86
N LYS A 65 -2.80 -11.35 0.74
CA LYS A 65 -2.46 -12.21 1.89
C LYS A 65 -1.61 -11.46 2.93
N LEU A 66 -0.78 -10.51 2.48
CA LEU A 66 0.06 -9.71 3.36
C LEU A 66 -0.77 -8.73 4.21
N ALA A 67 -1.71 -8.01 3.60
CA ALA A 67 -2.64 -7.16 4.35
C ALA A 67 -3.53 -7.98 5.31
N ALA A 68 -3.98 -9.17 4.90
CA ALA A 68 -4.71 -10.08 5.77
C ALA A 68 -3.86 -10.55 6.97
N ALA A 69 -2.58 -10.88 6.75
CA ALA A 69 -1.66 -11.26 7.82
C ALA A 69 -1.37 -10.08 8.78
N MET A 70 -1.22 -8.86 8.25
CA MET A 70 -1.05 -7.65 9.06
C MET A 70 -2.25 -7.40 9.97
N MET A 71 -3.48 -7.52 9.43
CA MET A 71 -4.71 -7.42 10.23
C MET A 71 -4.91 -8.59 11.19
N GLY A 72 -4.41 -9.78 10.84
CA GLY A 72 -4.39 -10.95 11.71
C GLY A 72 -3.48 -10.81 12.94
N GLY A 73 -2.73 -9.69 13.05
CA GLY A 73 -1.92 -9.38 14.21
C GLY A 73 -0.50 -9.97 14.17
N LEU A 74 0.09 -10.14 12.98
CA LEU A 74 1.47 -10.58 12.83
C LEU A 74 2.44 -9.70 13.65
N ASP A 75 3.31 -10.27 14.48
CA ASP A 75 4.13 -9.44 15.37
C ASP A 75 5.19 -8.61 14.65
N HIS A 76 5.83 -9.21 13.64
CA HIS A 76 6.89 -8.57 12.86
C HIS A 76 6.74 -8.90 11.37
N VAL A 77 6.47 -7.89 10.57
CA VAL A 77 6.37 -8.03 9.10
C VAL A 77 7.73 -7.89 8.41
N HIS A 78 8.73 -7.31 9.10
CA HIS A 78 10.09 -7.03 8.56
C HIS A 78 10.12 -6.20 7.27
N ILE A 79 9.02 -5.51 6.95
CA ILE A 79 8.94 -4.54 5.86
C ILE A 79 9.00 -3.17 6.51
N THR A 80 10.17 -2.54 6.43
CA THR A 80 10.38 -1.17 6.91
C THR A 80 10.92 -0.30 5.77
N PRO A 81 10.67 1.02 5.79
CA PRO A 81 11.24 1.95 4.81
C PRO A 81 12.76 1.79 4.70
N GLY A 82 13.28 1.70 3.48
CA GLY A 82 14.72 1.52 3.21
C GLY A 82 15.24 0.07 3.27
N THR A 83 14.37 -0.92 3.54
CA THR A 83 14.78 -2.33 3.46
C THR A 83 14.76 -2.87 2.02
N LYS A 84 15.61 -3.87 1.73
CA LYS A 84 15.56 -4.59 0.46
C LYS A 84 14.53 -5.70 0.55
N LEU A 85 13.45 -5.57 -0.23
CA LEU A 85 12.38 -6.57 -0.28
C LEU A 85 12.44 -7.35 -1.60
N LEU A 86 12.52 -8.67 -1.51
CA LEU A 86 12.41 -9.59 -2.64
C LEU A 86 11.03 -10.23 -2.63
N TYR A 87 10.19 -9.89 -3.60
CA TYR A 87 8.87 -10.49 -3.74
C TYR A 87 8.90 -11.60 -4.80
N LEU A 88 8.73 -12.86 -4.36
CA LEU A 88 8.71 -14.03 -5.22
C LEU A 88 7.28 -14.36 -5.66
N GLY A 89 7.04 -14.44 -6.98
CA GLY A 89 5.74 -14.83 -7.51
C GLY A 89 4.75 -13.67 -7.60
N ALA A 90 5.21 -12.52 -8.08
CA ALA A 90 4.32 -11.41 -8.39
C ALA A 90 3.44 -11.74 -9.62
N ALA A 91 2.22 -12.24 -9.39
CA ALA A 91 1.28 -12.56 -10.47
C ALA A 91 0.63 -11.30 -11.08
N SER A 92 0.06 -10.42 -10.24
CA SER A 92 -0.72 -9.25 -10.69
C SER A 92 -0.17 -7.90 -10.19
N GLY A 93 0.96 -7.88 -9.47
CA GLY A 93 1.63 -6.64 -9.05
C GLY A 93 0.90 -5.75 -8.01
N THR A 94 -0.37 -6.00 -7.69
CA THR A 94 -1.19 -5.19 -6.76
C THR A 94 -0.56 -5.05 -5.38
N THR A 95 -0.26 -6.18 -4.73
CA THR A 95 0.36 -6.21 -3.40
C THR A 95 1.76 -5.60 -3.41
N VAL A 96 2.50 -5.80 -4.49
CA VAL A 96 3.86 -5.29 -4.60
C VAL A 96 3.87 -3.77 -4.69
N SER A 97 2.90 -3.16 -5.39
CA SER A 97 2.81 -1.70 -5.41
C SER A 97 2.70 -1.11 -3.99
N HIS A 98 1.90 -1.74 -3.11
CA HIS A 98 1.84 -1.38 -1.70
C HIS A 98 3.14 -1.64 -0.93
N CYS A 99 3.83 -2.75 -1.20
CA CYS A 99 5.15 -3.00 -0.60
C CYS A 99 6.19 -1.95 -1.04
N SER A 100 6.15 -1.54 -2.30
CA SER A 100 7.04 -0.51 -2.85
C SER A 100 6.76 0.85 -2.22
N ASP A 101 5.47 1.18 -2.02
CA ASP A 101 5.04 2.38 -1.31
C ASP A 101 5.63 2.44 0.12
N ILE A 102 5.71 1.30 0.82
CA ILE A 102 6.26 1.21 2.18
C ILE A 102 7.79 1.32 2.18
N VAL A 103 8.47 0.59 1.29
CA VAL A 103 9.94 0.54 1.24
C VAL A 103 10.53 1.87 0.74
N GLY A 104 9.81 2.59 -0.12
CA GLY A 104 10.30 3.80 -0.75
C GLY A 104 11.13 3.52 -2.01
N PRO A 105 11.65 4.58 -2.66
CA PRO A 105 12.27 4.52 -4.00
C PRO A 105 13.59 3.73 -4.08
N VAL A 106 14.11 3.24 -2.95
CA VAL A 106 15.51 2.80 -2.88
C VAL A 106 15.71 1.30 -3.12
N SER A 107 14.68 0.44 -2.99
CA SER A 107 15.00 -1.00 -2.85
C SER A 107 13.86 -2.05 -2.97
N CYS A 108 12.91 -1.92 -3.90
CA CYS A 108 11.99 -3.04 -4.20
C CYS A 108 12.45 -3.83 -5.44
N PHE A 109 12.84 -5.10 -5.27
CA PHE A 109 13.17 -6.00 -6.37
C PHE A 109 12.03 -7.00 -6.60
N LEU A 110 11.52 -7.00 -7.83
CA LEU A 110 10.40 -7.81 -8.28
C LEU A 110 10.88 -9.00 -9.09
N LEU A 111 10.53 -10.21 -8.65
CA LEU A 111 10.65 -11.41 -9.47
C LEU A 111 9.23 -11.87 -9.88
N SER A 112 8.76 -11.40 -11.04
CA SER A 112 7.57 -11.94 -11.68
C SER A 112 7.99 -13.07 -12.61
N ASN A 113 7.43 -14.26 -12.39
CA ASN A 113 7.59 -15.38 -13.30
C ASN A 113 6.51 -15.30 -14.38
N THR A 114 6.44 -14.19 -15.11
CA THR A 114 5.79 -14.20 -16.42
C THR A 114 6.70 -15.00 -17.34
N MET A 115 6.51 -16.32 -17.33
CA MET A 115 6.88 -17.18 -18.45
C MET A 115 6.33 -16.52 -19.70
N ASN A 116 7.24 -15.89 -20.45
CA ASN A 116 7.03 -15.53 -21.83
C ASN A 116 6.81 -16.85 -22.58
N ARG A 117 5.57 -17.36 -22.61
CA ARG A 117 5.17 -18.34 -23.61
C ARG A 117 5.15 -17.58 -24.93
N GLY A 118 6.33 -17.56 -25.56
CA GLY A 118 6.47 -17.22 -26.96
C GLY A 118 5.46 -18.03 -27.76
N SER A 119 4.77 -17.29 -28.61
CA SER A 119 4.01 -17.69 -29.81
C SER A 119 4.38 -19.05 -30.40
#